data_AF-A0A8S3BUQ6-F1
#
_entry.id   AF-A0A8S3BUQ6-F1
#
_cell.length_a   1.000
_cell.length_b   1.000
_cell.length_c   1.000
_cell.angle_alpha   90.00
_cell.angle_beta   90.00
_cell.angle_gamma   90.00
#
_symmetry.space_group_name_H-M   'P 1'
#
loop_
_entity.id
_entity.type
_entity.pdbx_description
1 polymer ?
#
loop_
_entity_poly.entity_id
_entity_poly.type
_entity_poly.pdbx_seq_one_letter_code
_entity_poly.pdbx_strand_id
1 'polypeptide(L)'
;KHITTIFKLNNLDRIEQLNNYSCTVPLKVNGHDIHFELDTVTFNAIISIEDWYKLGSPTIHPSKLQLKCYSGTRIKIKGEC
;
A
#
# COMPACT_ATOMS: atom_id res chain seq x y z
N LYS A 1 1.86 -19.28 -5.52
CA LYS A 1 3.05 -18.69 -6.18
C LYS A 1 3.20 -17.28 -5.59
N HIS A 2 4.06 -17.09 -4.58
CA HIS A 2 4.29 -15.76 -4.00
C HIS A 2 4.97 -14.89 -5.06
N ILE A 3 4.35 -13.77 -5.41
CA ILE A 3 4.96 -12.75 -6.26
C ILE A 3 5.42 -11.65 -5.32
N THR A 4 6.71 -11.64 -4.99
CA THR A 4 7.34 -10.57 -4.20
C THR A 4 8.04 -9.64 -5.18
N THR A 5 7.31 -8.65 -5.70
CA THR A 5 7.95 -7.58 -6.48
C THR A 5 8.51 -6.54 -5.51
N ILE A 6 9.83 -6.50 -5.38
CA ILE A 6 10.54 -5.52 -4.54
C ILE A 6 10.87 -4.30 -5.41
N PHE A 7 10.35 -3.13 -5.03
CA PHE A 7 10.69 -1.86 -5.66
C PHE A 7 11.76 -1.15 -4.82
N LYS A 8 12.88 -0.76 -5.46
CA LYS A 8 14.00 -0.06 -4.82
C LYS A 8 14.05 1.39 -5.29
N LEU A 9 13.99 2.32 -4.36
CA LEU A 9 14.18 3.75 -4.63
C LEU A 9 15.67 4.09 -4.53
N ASN A 10 16.21 4.73 -5.57
CA ASN A 10 17.64 4.99 -5.68
C ASN A 10 18.07 6.42 -5.28
N ASN A 11 17.13 7.34 -5.02
CA ASN A 11 17.43 8.72 -4.65
C ASN A 11 16.51 9.22 -3.53
N LEU A 12 17.03 9.37 -2.32
CA LEU A 12 16.33 9.95 -1.16
C LEU A 12 16.78 11.39 -0.83
N ASP A 13 17.73 11.96 -1.57
CA ASP A 13 18.49 13.16 -1.20
C ASP A 13 17.72 14.50 -1.22
N ARG A 14 16.38 14.50 -1.25
CA ARG A 14 15.55 15.74 -1.30
C ARG A 14 14.46 15.83 -0.22
N ILE A 15 14.53 15.02 0.83
CA ILE A 15 13.43 14.92 1.82
C ILE A 15 13.55 15.92 3.00
N GLU A 16 14.64 16.69 3.12
CA GLU A 16 14.84 17.63 4.25
C GLU A 16 13.96 18.90 4.23
N GLN A 17 13.05 19.08 3.25
CA GLN A 17 12.21 20.29 3.14
C GLN A 17 10.69 20.05 3.19
N LEU A 18 10.22 18.85 3.55
CA LEU A 18 8.81 18.47 3.36
C LEU A 18 8.12 18.02 4.65
N ASN A 19 7.92 18.94 5.60
CA ASN A 19 7.06 18.68 6.77
C ASN A 19 5.55 18.56 6.43
N ASN A 20 5.15 18.55 5.15
CA ASN A 20 3.75 18.59 4.72
C ASN A 20 3.43 17.85 3.40
N TYR A 21 4.32 16.99 2.88
CA TYR A 21 4.01 16.22 1.67
C TYR A 21 4.11 14.72 1.94
N SER A 22 2.99 14.03 1.73
CA SER A 22 2.96 12.57 1.60
C SER A 22 3.94 12.16 0.49
N CYS A 23 4.92 11.32 0.81
CA CYS A 23 5.86 10.81 -0.20
C CYS A 23 5.13 9.78 -1.06
N THR A 24 4.63 10.20 -2.23
CA THR A 24 3.91 9.30 -3.15
C THR A 24 4.84 8.74 -4.21
N VAL A 25 4.75 7.44 -4.46
CA VAL A 25 5.50 6.74 -5.52
C VAL A 25 4.56 6.12 -6.56
N PRO A 26 4.81 6.33 -7.86
CA PRO A 26 4.07 5.63 -8.91
C PRO A 26 4.58 4.19 -9.03
N LEU A 27 3.67 3.22 -8.99
CA LEU A 27 3.96 1.81 -9.17
C LEU A 27 3.01 1.21 -10.21
N LYS A 28 3.53 0.24 -10.98
CA LYS A 28 2.72 -0.55 -11.90
C LYS A 28 2.30 -1.86 -11.25
N VAL A 29 1.03 -1.98 -10.89
CA VAL A 29 0.46 -3.17 -10.24
C VAL A 29 -0.55 -3.81 -11.19
N ASN A 30 -0.37 -5.09 -11.51
CA ASN A 30 -1.21 -5.82 -12.46
C ASN A 30 -1.37 -5.10 -13.83
N GLY A 31 -0.34 -4.37 -14.29
CA GLY A 31 -0.39 -3.61 -15.53
C GLY A 31 -1.01 -2.21 -15.43
N HIS A 32 -1.54 -1.82 -14.27
CA HIS A 32 -2.14 -0.52 -14.01
C HIS A 32 -1.20 0.40 -13.23
N ASP A 33 -1.15 1.68 -13.61
CA ASP A 33 -0.39 2.69 -12.88
C ASP A 33 -1.21 3.20 -11.68
N ILE A 34 -0.62 3.12 -10.49
CA ILE A 34 -1.22 3.53 -9.23
C ILE A 34 -0.18 4.26 -8.37
N HIS A 35 -0.62 5.33 -7.69
CA HIS A 35 0.23 6.08 -6.78
C HIS A 35 0.02 5.56 -5.36
N PHE A 36 1.10 5.17 -4.70
CA PHE A 36 1.09 4.74 -3.31
C PHE A 36 1.74 5.80 -2.43
N GLU A 37 1.19 6.02 -1.25
CA GLU A 37 1.90 6.72 -0.19
C GLU A 37 2.91 5.77 0.48
N LEU A 38 4.15 6.23 0.65
CA LEU A 38 5.16 5.51 1.39
C LEU A 38 4.97 5.71 2.89
N ASP A 39 4.48 4.67 3.55
CA ASP A 39 4.44 4.59 5.00
C ASP A 39 5.52 3.63 5.50
N THR A 40 6.67 4.18 5.91
CA THR A 40 7.83 3.41 6.38
C THR A 40 7.65 2.83 7.78
N VAL A 41 6.61 3.24 8.51
CA VAL A 41 6.35 2.82 9.90
C VAL A 41 5.36 1.65 9.93
N THR A 42 4.83 1.23 8.78
CA THR A 42 3.90 0.11 8.66
C THR A 42 4.52 -1.09 7.95
N PHE A 43 4.18 -2.29 8.43
CA PHE A 43 4.59 -3.55 7.79
C PHE A 43 3.63 -3.98 6.68
N ASN A 44 2.40 -3.48 6.69
CA ASN A 44 1.33 -3.91 5.80
C ASN A 44 1.01 -2.80 4.80
N ALA A 45 1.17 -3.09 3.51
CA ALA A 45 0.63 -2.25 2.46
C ALA A 45 -0.89 -2.44 2.36
N ILE A 46 -1.63 -1.34 2.28
CA ILE A 46 -3.10 -1.34 2.18
C ILE A 46 -3.49 -0.55 0.93
N ILE A 47 -4.51 -1.02 0.23
CA ILE A 47 -5.18 -0.27 -0.83
C ILE A 47 -6.66 -0.08 -0.48
N SER A 48 -7.25 0.97 -1.03
CA SER A 48 -8.70 1.15 -0.94
C SER A 48 -9.43 0.06 -1.75
N ILE A 49 -10.69 -0.22 -1.40
CA ILE A 49 -11.54 -1.13 -2.17
C ILE A 49 -11.77 -0.59 -3.58
N GLU A 50 -11.86 0.74 -3.73
CA GLU A 50 -12.03 1.40 -5.02
C GLU A 50 -10.83 1.14 -5.94
N ASP A 51 -9.61 1.29 -5.43
CA ASP A 51 -8.40 1.05 -6.21
C ASP A 51 -8.23 -0.44 -6.51
N TRP A 52 -8.64 -1.33 -5.61
CA TRP A 52 -8.68 -2.76 -5.90
C TRP A 52 -9.55 -3.09 -7.13
N TYR A 53 -10.70 -2.42 -7.29
CA TYR A 53 -11.50 -2.55 -8.51
C TYR A 53 -10.76 -2.04 -9.75
N LYS A 54 -10.05 -0.91 -9.65
CA LYS A 54 -9.24 -0.35 -10.75
C LYS A 54 -8.09 -1.27 -11.15
N LEU A 55 -7.56 -2.06 -10.22
CA LEU A 55 -6.50 -3.05 -10.46
C LEU A 55 -7.01 -4.37 -11.08
N GLY A 56 -8.27 -4.42 -11.51
CA GLY A 56 -8.87 -5.62 -12.10
C GLY A 56 -9.40 -6.63 -11.08
N SER A 57 -9.59 -6.21 -9.83
CA SER A 57 -10.21 -7.04 -8.77
C SER A 57 -9.55 -8.42 -8.60
N PRO A 58 -8.21 -8.51 -8.44
CA PRO A 58 -7.53 -9.78 -8.32
C PRO A 58 -8.12 -10.61 -7.17
N THR A 59 -8.24 -11.93 -7.38
CA THR A 59 -8.82 -12.83 -6.37
C THR A 59 -8.10 -12.67 -5.04
N ILE A 60 -8.88 -12.41 -4.00
CA ILE A 60 -8.43 -12.27 -2.63
C ILE A 60 -8.80 -13.54 -1.86
N HIS A 61 -7.85 -14.09 -1.13
CA HIS A 61 -8.16 -15.17 -0.21
C HIS A 61 -8.64 -14.60 1.13
N PRO A 62 -9.52 -15.31 1.84
CA PRO A 62 -10.07 -14.84 3.11
C PRO A 62 -8.95 -14.67 4.15
N SER A 63 -8.86 -13.49 4.75
CA SER A 63 -7.96 -13.22 5.87
C SER A 63 -8.74 -13.01 7.16
N LYS A 64 -8.18 -13.50 8.27
CA LYS A 64 -8.66 -13.22 9.63
C LYS A 64 -7.99 -11.98 10.25
N LEU A 65 -7.05 -11.36 9.53
CA LEU A 65 -6.29 -10.23 10.03
C LEU A 65 -7.22 -9.03 10.28
N GLN A 66 -7.04 -8.36 11.42
CA GLN A 66 -7.71 -7.11 11.75
C GLN A 66 -6.63 -6.08 12.00
N LEU A 67 -6.66 -4.98 11.24
CA LEU A 67 -5.73 -3.88 11.44
C LEU A 67 -6.31 -2.91 12.46
N LYS A 68 -5.45 -2.38 13.33
CA LYS A 68 -5.81 -1.40 14.35
C LYS A 68 -5.21 -0.06 13.96
N CYS A 69 -6.04 0.95 13.81
CA CYS A 69 -5.61 2.34 13.62
C CYS A 69 -4.87 2.83 14.86
N TYR A 70 -4.08 3.90 14.69
CA TYR A 70 -3.52 4.67 15.80
C TYR A 70 -4.59 5.11 16.82
N SER A 71 -5.79 5.50 16.35
CA SER A 71 -6.94 5.85 17.20
C SER A 71 -7.52 4.70 18.02
N GLY A 72 -7.04 3.47 17.81
CA GLY A 72 -7.57 2.26 18.41
C GLY A 72 -8.76 1.63 17.69
N THR A 73 -9.30 2.32 16.67
CA THR A 73 -10.36 1.80 15.81
C THR A 73 -9.86 0.60 14.99
N ARG A 74 -10.70 -0.41 14.78
CA ARG A 74 -10.35 -1.57 13.96
C ARG A 74 -10.85 -1.40 12.53
N ILE A 75 -9.98 -1.67 11.55
CA ILE A 75 -10.32 -1.72 10.13
C ILE A 75 -10.52 -3.17 9.72
N LYS A 76 -11.65 -3.44 9.06
CA LYS A 76 -11.92 -4.71 8.39
C LYS A 76 -11.18 -4.73 7.06
N ILE A 77 -10.32 -5.72 6.87
CA ILE A 77 -9.61 -5.95 5.62
C ILE A 77 -10.16 -7.20 4.93
N LYS A 78 -10.06 -7.23 3.59
CA LYS A 78 -10.64 -8.32 2.78
C LYS A 78 -9.61 -9.31 2.22
N GLY A 79 -8.31 -9.01 2.26
CA GLY A 79 -7.25 -9.81 1.62
C GLY A 79 -6.15 -10.28 2.57
N GLU A 80 -5.25 -11.10 2.04
CA GLU A 80 -4.13 -11.71 2.77
C GLU A 80 -3.01 -10.72 3.13
N CYS A 81 -2.16 -11.16 4.06
CA CYS A 81 -0.80 -10.67 4.29
C CYS A 81 0.13 -11.88 4.26
#